data_AF-R4KFG7-F1
#
_entry.id   AF-R4KFG7-F1
#
_cell.length_a   1.000
_cell.length_b   1.000
_cell.length_c   1.000
_cell.angle_alpha   90.00
_cell.angle_beta   90.00
_cell.angle_gamma   90.00
#
_symmetry.space_group_name_H-M   'P 1'
#
loop_
_entity.id
_entity.type
_entity.pdbx_description
1 polymer ?
#
loop_
_entity_poly.entity_id
_entity_poly.type
_entity_poly.pdbx_seq_one_letter_code
_entity_poly.pdbx_strand_id
1 'polypeptide(L)'
;MLKLIKYELIGKYKAFGILVAIAVILNLALMSRRGIWPDAGLVAMSVFIAGLVSVVLLVWCIGLFSQDLYEDKGYLTYILPQKGYAIVGSKIIVSLIAYIIIGIITGLFVVHFILTSADINMQIINIAIMPFITKIFLTSLIGMCILSVSLLVNIYFSISLTRMAITKKRGGKFAAFIVFIGISIITGLAADGLQHLFPQTVLVDFINGNFSTSIINFQSNTTIMNGVPINISTSIFQFILFWVFLFLTCYIVENKVDL
;
A
#
# COMPACT_ATOMS: atom_id res chain seq x y z
N MET A 1 9.20 -2.66 -21.41
CA MET A 1 8.38 -2.61 -20.17
C MET A 1 7.01 -3.28 -20.32
N LEU A 2 6.13 -2.88 -21.26
CA LEU A 2 4.77 -3.48 -21.37
C LEU A 2 4.75 -5.00 -21.54
N LYS A 3 5.69 -5.57 -22.31
CA LYS A 3 5.84 -7.03 -22.44
C LYS A 3 6.20 -7.68 -21.09
N LEU A 4 7.12 -7.10 -20.31
CA LEU A 4 7.51 -7.59 -18.98
C LEU A 4 6.31 -7.61 -18.03
N ILE A 5 5.56 -6.50 -17.96
CA ILE A 5 4.32 -6.40 -17.15
C ILE A 5 3.34 -7.52 -17.52
N LYS A 6 3.11 -7.73 -18.83
CA LYS A 6 2.23 -8.80 -19.32
C LYS A 6 2.71 -10.17 -18.88
N TYR A 7 4.00 -10.47 -19.01
CA TYR A 7 4.55 -11.77 -18.63
C TYR A 7 4.54 -12.01 -17.11
N GLU A 8 4.78 -10.97 -16.30
CA GLU A 8 4.68 -11.07 -14.84
C GLU A 8 3.24 -11.37 -14.38
N LEU A 9 2.25 -10.72 -14.99
CA LEU A 9 0.84 -11.00 -14.74
C LEU A 9 0.46 -12.43 -15.15
N ILE A 10 0.84 -12.87 -16.34
CA ILE A 10 0.54 -14.23 -16.83
C ILE A 10 1.28 -15.31 -16.05
N GLY A 11 2.48 -15.04 -15.53
CA GLY A 11 3.23 -16.02 -14.74
C GLY A 11 2.62 -16.26 -13.36
N LYS A 12 1.91 -15.27 -12.80
CA LYS A 12 1.46 -15.27 -11.40
C LYS A 12 -0.05 -15.10 -11.22
N TYR A 13 -0.84 -15.06 -12.30
CA TYR A 13 -2.29 -14.86 -12.25
C TYR A 13 -3.04 -15.88 -11.38
N LYS A 14 -2.57 -17.13 -11.31
CA LYS A 14 -3.23 -18.18 -10.52
C LYS A 14 -3.23 -17.84 -9.02
N ALA A 15 -2.08 -17.43 -8.48
CA ALA A 15 -1.95 -17.07 -7.07
C ALA A 15 -2.79 -15.82 -6.74
N PHE A 16 -2.75 -14.81 -7.62
CA PHE A 16 -3.55 -13.60 -7.48
C PHE A 16 -5.06 -13.89 -7.58
N GLY A 17 -5.47 -14.73 -8.53
CA GLY A 17 -6.88 -15.12 -8.73
C GLY A 17 -7.45 -15.90 -7.55
N ILE A 18 -6.66 -16.78 -6.93
CA ILE A 18 -7.06 -17.48 -5.69
C ILE A 18 -7.30 -16.47 -4.56
N LEU A 19 -6.40 -15.50 -4.40
CA LEU A 19 -6.52 -14.48 -3.37
C LEU A 19 -7.77 -13.60 -3.56
N VAL A 20 -8.07 -13.21 -4.80
CA VAL A 20 -9.30 -12.49 -5.15
C VAL A 20 -10.53 -13.36 -4.87
N ALA A 21 -10.51 -14.64 -5.25
CA ALA A 21 -11.62 -15.55 -5.00
C ALA A 21 -11.90 -15.72 -3.49
N ILE A 22 -10.86 -15.88 -2.67
CA ILE A 22 -10.99 -15.96 -1.21
C ILE A 22 -11.60 -14.67 -0.65
N ALA A 23 -11.13 -13.50 -1.10
CA ALA A 23 -11.67 -12.22 -0.65
C ALA A 23 -13.17 -12.09 -0.96
N VAL A 24 -13.60 -12.52 -2.13
CA VAL A 24 -15.02 -12.53 -2.54
C VAL A 24 -15.82 -13.54 -1.72
N ILE A 25 -15.34 -14.78 -1.58
CA ILE A 25 -16.05 -15.84 -0.83
C ILE A 25 -16.25 -15.44 0.64
N LEU A 26 -15.23 -14.86 1.28
CA LEU A 26 -15.34 -14.40 2.67
C LEU A 26 -16.38 -13.28 2.84
N ASN A 27 -16.42 -12.32 1.91
CA ASN A 27 -17.43 -11.25 1.94
C ASN A 27 -18.84 -11.77 1.61
N LEU A 28 -18.98 -12.73 0.69
CA LEU A 28 -20.26 -13.40 0.44
C LEU A 28 -20.75 -14.21 1.65
N ALA A 29 -19.84 -14.87 2.37
CA ALA A 29 -20.18 -15.57 3.60
C ALA A 29 -20.71 -14.61 4.67
N LEU A 30 -20.19 -13.38 4.77
CA LEU A 30 -20.73 -12.34 5.64
C LEU A 30 -22.16 -11.94 5.27
N MET A 31 -22.50 -11.92 3.98
CA MET A 31 -23.87 -11.61 3.55
C MET A 31 -24.90 -12.62 4.10
N SER A 32 -24.51 -13.89 4.27
CA SER A 32 -25.39 -14.92 4.85
C SER A 32 -25.73 -14.69 6.34
N ARG A 33 -24.95 -13.87 7.05
CA ARG A 33 -25.15 -13.54 8.47
C ARG A 33 -25.92 -12.24 8.68
N ARG A 34 -26.40 -11.63 7.61
CA ARG A 34 -27.18 -10.40 7.65
C ARG A 34 -28.52 -10.61 8.37
N GLY A 35 -28.86 -9.69 9.26
CA GLY A 35 -30.07 -9.76 10.10
C GLY A 35 -29.92 -10.57 11.39
N ILE A 36 -28.82 -11.32 11.55
CA ILE A 36 -28.47 -12.01 12.80
C ILE A 36 -27.46 -11.18 13.59
N TRP A 37 -26.49 -10.60 12.88
CA TRP A 37 -25.42 -9.78 13.47
C TRP A 37 -25.76 -8.30 13.40
N PRO A 38 -25.28 -7.49 14.37
CA PRO A 38 -25.42 -6.04 14.30
C PRO A 38 -24.69 -5.50 13.06
N ASP A 39 -25.30 -4.51 12.39
CA ASP A 39 -24.76 -3.93 11.15
C ASP A 39 -23.33 -3.40 11.32
N ALA A 40 -23.02 -2.77 12.47
CA ALA A 40 -21.67 -2.33 12.80
C ALA A 40 -20.65 -3.49 12.85
N GLY A 41 -21.07 -4.67 13.32
CA GLY A 41 -20.22 -5.86 13.35
C GLY A 41 -19.93 -6.42 11.95
N LEU A 42 -20.90 -6.33 11.04
CA LEU A 42 -20.72 -6.74 9.64
C LEU A 42 -19.73 -5.82 8.91
N VAL A 43 -19.85 -4.50 9.11
CA VAL A 43 -18.90 -3.51 8.55
C VAL A 43 -17.49 -3.75 9.11
N ALA A 44 -17.35 -3.90 10.43
CA ALA A 44 -16.06 -4.15 11.06
C ALA A 44 -15.37 -5.42 10.52
N MET A 45 -16.14 -6.50 10.32
CA MET A 45 -15.61 -7.74 9.75
C MET A 45 -15.21 -7.61 8.27
N SER A 46 -15.98 -6.86 7.47
CA SER A 46 -15.61 -6.59 6.07
C SER A 46 -14.31 -5.78 5.98
N VAL A 47 -14.15 -4.76 6.83
CA VAL A 47 -12.90 -3.98 6.95
C VAL A 47 -11.74 -4.88 7.40
N PHE A 48 -11.98 -5.78 8.36
CA PHE A 48 -10.97 -6.74 8.81
C PHE A 48 -10.50 -7.67 7.69
N ILE A 49 -11.42 -8.21 6.88
CA ILE A 49 -11.09 -9.01 5.70
C ILE A 49 -10.28 -8.18 4.69
N ALA A 50 -10.66 -6.93 4.43
CA ALA A 50 -9.92 -6.04 3.53
C ALA A 50 -8.48 -5.82 4.02
N GLY A 51 -8.28 -5.67 5.33
CA GLY A 51 -6.97 -5.60 5.97
C GLY A 51 -6.14 -6.87 5.78
N LEU A 52 -6.71 -8.05 6.08
CA LEU A 52 -6.04 -9.34 5.90
C LEU A 52 -5.63 -9.58 4.44
N VAL A 53 -6.54 -9.34 3.50
CA VAL A 53 -6.27 -9.52 2.07
C VAL A 53 -5.16 -8.58 1.60
N SER A 54 -5.14 -7.34 2.09
CA SER A 54 -4.07 -6.37 1.81
C SER A 54 -2.70 -6.83 2.33
N VAL A 55 -2.63 -7.43 3.52
CA VAL A 55 -1.37 -7.98 4.07
C VAL A 55 -0.88 -9.17 3.24
N VAL A 56 -1.77 -10.09 2.84
CA VAL A 56 -1.39 -11.23 1.99
C VAL A 56 -0.93 -10.74 0.61
N LEU A 57 -1.60 -9.73 0.04
CA LEU A 57 -1.18 -9.11 -1.21
C LEU A 57 0.22 -8.48 -1.08
N LEU A 58 0.50 -7.79 0.03
CA LEU A 58 1.81 -7.21 0.32
C LEU A 58 2.89 -8.29 0.29
N VAL A 59 2.68 -9.42 0.97
CA VAL A 59 3.62 -10.55 0.96
C VAL A 59 3.82 -11.10 -0.46
N TRP A 60 2.74 -11.20 -1.25
CA TRP A 60 2.81 -11.62 -2.64
C TRP A 60 3.63 -10.64 -3.50
N CYS A 61 3.45 -9.33 -3.33
CA CYS A 61 4.23 -8.29 -4.00
C CYS A 61 5.72 -8.34 -3.61
N ILE A 62 6.06 -8.53 -2.33
CA ILE A 62 7.44 -8.79 -1.90
C ILE A 62 8.00 -10.03 -2.60
N GLY A 63 7.17 -11.07 -2.73
CA GLY A 63 7.48 -12.30 -3.45
C GLY A 63 7.89 -12.05 -4.90
N LEU A 64 7.21 -11.14 -5.61
CA LEU A 64 7.53 -10.80 -7.00
C LEU A 64 8.96 -10.30 -7.18
N PHE A 65 9.50 -9.54 -6.21
CA PHE A 65 10.85 -9.01 -6.29
C PHE A 65 11.90 -9.94 -5.69
N SER A 66 11.60 -10.50 -4.51
CA SER A 66 12.54 -11.38 -3.80
C SER A 66 12.80 -12.71 -4.50
N GLN A 67 11.79 -13.29 -5.19
CA GLN A 67 11.98 -14.54 -5.93
C GLN A 67 12.93 -14.32 -7.11
N ASP A 68 12.83 -13.20 -7.82
CA ASP A 68 13.72 -12.91 -8.94
C ASP A 68 15.15 -12.61 -8.48
N LEU A 69 15.33 -11.98 -7.31
CA LEU A 69 16.67 -11.64 -6.83
C LEU A 69 17.41 -12.81 -6.15
N TYR A 70 16.68 -13.78 -5.58
CA TYR A 70 17.25 -14.89 -4.79
C TYR A 70 17.09 -16.28 -5.43
N GLU A 71 16.12 -16.51 -6.31
CA GLU A 71 15.87 -17.81 -6.96
C GLU A 71 16.49 -17.87 -8.36
N ASP A 72 16.92 -19.06 -8.78
CA ASP A 72 17.61 -19.30 -10.06
C ASP A 72 16.76 -18.94 -11.29
N LYS A 73 15.44 -18.85 -11.14
CA LYS A 73 14.52 -18.42 -12.20
C LYS A 73 14.71 -16.95 -12.60
N GLY A 74 15.21 -16.12 -11.69
CA GLY A 74 15.50 -14.72 -11.98
C GLY A 74 16.71 -14.52 -12.90
N TYR A 75 17.64 -15.47 -12.94
CA TYR A 75 18.86 -15.40 -13.76
C TYR A 75 18.58 -15.08 -15.23
N LEU A 76 17.53 -15.70 -15.81
CA LEU A 76 17.09 -15.44 -17.19
C LEU A 76 16.50 -14.04 -17.38
N THR A 77 15.87 -13.46 -16.35
CA THR A 77 15.28 -12.11 -16.39
C THR A 77 16.37 -11.04 -16.41
N TYR A 78 17.49 -11.29 -15.72
CA TYR A 78 18.60 -10.33 -15.61
C TYR A 78 19.64 -10.45 -16.74
N ILE A 79 19.57 -11.51 -17.56
CA ILE A 79 20.35 -11.63 -18.81
C ILE A 79 19.67 -10.90 -19.98
N LEU A 80 18.38 -10.56 -19.86
CA LEU A 80 17.70 -9.77 -20.88
C LEU A 80 18.36 -8.38 -20.99
N PRO A 81 18.61 -7.85 -22.20
CA PRO A 81 19.16 -6.51 -22.41
C PRO A 81 18.10 -5.44 -22.11
N GLN A 82 17.64 -5.39 -20.87
CA GLN A 82 16.64 -4.48 -20.35
C GLN A 82 17.22 -3.76 -19.14
N LYS A 83 17.04 -2.44 -19.11
CA LYS A 83 17.60 -1.57 -18.05
C LYS A 83 16.95 -1.86 -16.69
N GLY A 84 17.63 -1.59 -15.58
CA GLY A 84 17.15 -1.92 -14.22
C GLY A 84 15.81 -1.27 -13.87
N TYR A 85 15.57 -0.04 -14.36
CA TYR A 85 14.28 0.64 -14.22
C TYR A 85 13.13 -0.12 -14.88
N ALA A 86 13.40 -0.86 -15.97
CA ALA A 86 12.37 -1.60 -16.69
C ALA A 86 11.87 -2.81 -15.89
N ILE A 87 12.78 -3.41 -15.12
CA ILE A 87 12.53 -4.59 -14.27
C ILE A 87 11.85 -4.17 -12.96
N VAL A 88 12.42 -3.21 -12.24
CA VAL A 88 11.84 -2.73 -10.98
C VAL A 88 10.49 -2.04 -11.23
N GLY A 89 10.42 -1.23 -12.30
CA GLY A 89 9.20 -0.51 -12.67
C GLY A 89 8.04 -1.43 -13.08
N SER A 90 8.30 -2.54 -13.80
CA SER A 90 7.22 -3.47 -14.14
C SER A 90 6.57 -4.07 -12.89
N LYS A 91 7.37 -4.44 -11.89
CA LYS A 91 6.90 -5.02 -10.63
C LYS A 91 6.08 -4.05 -9.81
N ILE A 92 6.50 -2.78 -9.75
CA ILE A 92 5.74 -1.72 -9.07
C ILE A 92 4.40 -1.52 -9.78
N ILE A 93 4.37 -1.49 -11.11
CA ILE A 93 3.13 -1.34 -11.88
C ILE A 93 2.20 -2.55 -11.69
N VAL A 94 2.72 -3.77 -11.74
CA VAL A 94 1.94 -5.00 -11.49
C VAL A 94 1.35 -4.99 -10.09
N SER A 95 2.16 -4.61 -9.10
CA SER A 95 1.70 -4.50 -7.71
C SER A 95 0.61 -3.43 -7.56
N LEU A 96 0.78 -2.27 -8.20
CA LEU A 96 -0.21 -1.19 -8.19
C LEU A 96 -1.54 -1.64 -8.80
N ILE A 97 -1.51 -2.34 -9.94
CA ILE A 97 -2.72 -2.92 -10.56
C ILE A 97 -3.40 -3.91 -9.60
N ALA A 98 -2.62 -4.76 -8.93
CA ALA A 98 -3.15 -5.74 -7.97
C ALA A 98 -3.82 -5.06 -6.76
N TYR A 99 -3.20 -4.01 -6.20
CA TYR A 99 -3.79 -3.20 -5.12
C TYR A 99 -5.07 -2.49 -5.55
N ILE A 100 -5.12 -1.94 -6.77
CA ILE A 100 -6.34 -1.29 -7.29
C ILE A 100 -7.48 -2.29 -7.39
N ILE A 101 -7.23 -3.47 -8.00
CA ILE A 101 -8.27 -4.50 -8.18
C ILE A 101 -8.83 -4.94 -6.83
N ILE A 102 -7.94 -5.25 -5.87
CA ILE A 102 -8.36 -5.68 -4.53
C ILE A 102 -9.06 -4.56 -3.76
N GLY A 103 -8.54 -3.33 -3.84
CA GLY A 103 -9.13 -2.17 -3.20
C GLY A 103 -10.54 -1.90 -3.72
N ILE A 104 -10.78 -2.05 -5.02
CA ILE A 104 -12.11 -1.94 -5.62
C ILE A 104 -13.02 -3.05 -5.10
N ILE A 105 -12.60 -4.31 -5.18
CA ILE A 105 -13.44 -5.45 -4.79
C ILE A 105 -13.82 -5.37 -3.31
N THR A 106 -12.82 -5.25 -2.42
CA THR A 106 -13.05 -5.20 -0.97
C THR A 106 -13.77 -3.92 -0.55
N GLY A 107 -13.43 -2.79 -1.17
CA GLY A 107 -14.09 -1.52 -0.90
C GLY A 107 -15.55 -1.47 -1.32
N LEU A 108 -15.92 -2.09 -2.45
CA LEU A 108 -17.32 -2.21 -2.86
C LEU A 108 -18.13 -3.02 -1.84
N PHE A 109 -17.57 -4.08 -1.26
CA PHE A 109 -18.24 -4.81 -0.18
C PHE A 109 -18.40 -3.97 1.07
N VAL A 110 -17.37 -3.22 1.50
CA VAL A 110 -17.45 -2.32 2.66
C VAL A 110 -18.54 -1.27 2.44
N VAL A 111 -18.55 -0.61 1.28
CA VAL A 111 -19.58 0.37 0.90
C VAL A 111 -20.97 -0.27 0.88
N HIS A 112 -21.10 -1.48 0.35
CA HIS A 112 -22.35 -2.22 0.37
C HIS A 112 -22.88 -2.47 1.79
N PHE A 113 -22.02 -2.89 2.73
CA PHE A 113 -22.42 -3.12 4.12
C PHE A 113 -22.78 -1.82 4.85
N ILE A 114 -22.14 -0.69 4.53
CA ILE A 114 -22.48 0.62 5.10
C ILE A 114 -23.87 1.10 4.62
N LEU A 115 -24.14 0.96 3.33
CA LEU A 115 -25.35 1.51 2.72
C LEU A 115 -26.60 0.67 2.95
N THR A 116 -26.43 -0.63 3.17
CA THR A 116 -27.56 -1.56 3.20
C THR A 116 -27.95 -1.92 4.64
N SER A 117 -28.58 -0.98 5.33
CA SER A 117 -29.19 -1.20 6.65
C SER A 117 -30.54 -1.94 6.55
N ALA A 118 -30.94 -2.65 7.61
CA ALA A 118 -32.25 -3.29 7.70
C ALA A 118 -33.41 -2.27 7.82
N ASP A 119 -33.14 -1.08 8.36
CA ASP A 119 -34.14 -0.04 8.60
C ASP A 119 -34.40 0.86 7.38
N ILE A 120 -35.67 1.03 7.01
CA ILE A 120 -36.12 1.85 5.86
C ILE A 120 -35.76 3.34 6.05
N ASN A 121 -35.89 3.88 7.27
CA ASN A 121 -35.50 5.27 7.56
C ASN A 121 -33.99 5.49 7.40
N MET A 122 -33.18 4.49 7.76
CA MET A 122 -31.74 4.54 7.58
C MET A 122 -31.34 4.44 6.10
N GLN A 123 -32.12 3.78 5.26
CA GLN A 123 -31.87 3.73 3.81
C GLN A 123 -32.05 5.09 3.14
N ILE A 124 -33.06 5.88 3.55
CA ILE A 124 -33.28 7.25 3.04
C ILE A 124 -32.10 8.16 3.43
N ILE A 125 -31.64 8.05 4.67
CA ILE A 125 -30.45 8.75 5.17
C ILE A 125 -29.20 8.31 4.39
N ASN A 126 -29.05 7.01 4.11
CA ASN A 126 -27.91 6.48 3.36
C ASN A 126 -27.85 6.98 1.90
N ILE A 127 -29.00 7.21 1.25
CA ILE A 127 -29.05 7.82 -0.09
C ILE A 127 -28.53 9.26 -0.05
N ALA A 128 -28.88 10.03 0.98
CA ALA A 128 -28.38 11.41 1.14
C ALA A 128 -26.86 11.45 1.43
N ILE A 129 -26.30 10.42 2.08
CA ILE A 129 -24.88 10.31 2.43
C ILE A 129 -24.05 9.60 1.33
N MET A 130 -24.68 9.02 0.31
CA MET A 130 -24.01 8.36 -0.82
C MET A 130 -22.86 9.18 -1.47
N PRO A 131 -23.02 10.48 -1.82
CA PRO A 131 -21.93 11.26 -2.41
C PRO A 131 -20.75 11.45 -1.44
N PHE A 132 -20.99 11.41 -0.13
CA PHE A 132 -19.95 11.49 0.88
C PHE A 132 -19.18 10.16 1.01
N ILE A 133 -19.89 9.04 1.02
CA ILE A 133 -19.28 7.69 1.09
C ILE A 133 -18.43 7.41 -0.15
N THR A 134 -18.89 7.79 -1.34
CA THR A 134 -18.11 7.61 -2.58
C THR A 134 -16.82 8.43 -2.59
N LYS A 135 -16.84 9.67 -2.08
CA LYS A 135 -15.64 10.49 -1.90
C LYS A 135 -14.66 9.87 -0.90
N ILE A 136 -15.13 9.42 0.25
CA ILE A 136 -14.28 8.75 1.26
C ILE A 136 -13.66 7.50 0.66
N PHE A 137 -14.45 6.68 -0.03
CA PHE A 137 -13.95 5.48 -0.68
C PHE A 137 -12.84 5.81 -1.67
N LEU A 138 -13.04 6.77 -2.57
CA LEU A 138 -12.04 7.15 -3.57
C LEU A 138 -10.75 7.68 -2.94
N THR A 139 -10.87 8.57 -1.94
CA THR A 139 -9.71 9.11 -1.21
C THR A 139 -8.96 8.00 -0.46
N SER A 140 -9.67 7.07 0.17
CA SER A 140 -9.05 5.94 0.88
C SER A 140 -8.32 4.99 -0.07
N LEU A 141 -8.88 4.76 -1.27
CA LEU A 141 -8.28 3.90 -2.29
C LEU A 141 -6.99 4.51 -2.84
N ILE A 142 -6.99 5.82 -3.11
CA ILE A 142 -5.79 6.56 -3.53
C ILE A 142 -4.74 6.52 -2.42
N GLY A 143 -5.12 6.82 -1.18
CA GLY A 143 -4.22 6.78 -0.02
C GLY A 143 -3.59 5.41 0.19
N MET A 144 -4.38 4.34 0.09
CA MET A 144 -3.88 2.96 0.17
C MET A 144 -2.84 2.68 -0.93
N CYS A 145 -3.11 3.07 -2.17
CA CYS A 145 -2.16 2.85 -3.27
C CYS A 145 -0.83 3.57 -3.05
N ILE A 146 -0.87 4.84 -2.63
CA ILE A 146 0.34 5.64 -2.36
C ILE A 146 1.17 5.00 -1.23
N LEU A 147 0.52 4.66 -0.11
CA LEU A 147 1.19 4.04 1.04
C LEU A 147 1.80 2.68 0.68
N SER A 148 1.05 1.83 -0.02
CA SER A 148 1.53 0.51 -0.44
C SER A 148 2.73 0.59 -1.39
N VAL A 149 2.71 1.52 -2.36
CA VAL A 149 3.83 1.71 -3.30
C VAL A 149 5.06 2.25 -2.59
N SER A 150 4.89 3.22 -1.68
CA SER A 150 6.00 3.74 -0.88
C SER A 150 6.64 2.65 -0.01
N LEU A 151 5.81 1.83 0.64
CA LEU A 151 6.27 0.71 1.44
C LEU A 151 6.99 -0.36 0.60
N LEU A 152 6.47 -0.69 -0.59
CA LEU A 152 7.13 -1.63 -1.50
C LEU A 152 8.50 -1.15 -1.95
N VAL A 153 8.64 0.14 -2.28
CA VAL A 153 9.94 0.71 -2.67
C VAL A 153 10.95 0.62 -1.52
N ASN A 154 10.54 0.91 -0.29
CA ASN A 154 11.41 0.75 0.89
C ASN A 154 11.85 -0.71 1.09
N ILE A 155 10.93 -1.66 0.92
CA ILE A 155 11.26 -3.09 1.03
C ILE A 155 12.18 -3.54 -0.12
N TYR A 156 11.91 -3.12 -1.35
CA TYR A 156 12.73 -3.48 -2.50
C TYR A 156 14.15 -2.93 -2.36
N PHE A 157 14.29 -1.69 -1.90
CA PHE A 157 15.59 -1.11 -1.58
C PHE A 157 16.33 -1.93 -0.52
N SER A 158 15.66 -2.31 0.56
CA SER A 158 16.24 -3.14 1.63
C SER A 158 16.70 -4.52 1.12
N ILE A 159 15.91 -5.14 0.24
CA ILE A 159 16.24 -6.42 -0.40
C ILE A 159 17.46 -6.27 -1.32
N SER A 160 17.48 -5.24 -2.17
CA SER A 160 18.59 -4.97 -3.08
C SER A 160 19.89 -4.68 -2.34
N LEU A 161 19.83 -3.85 -1.29
CA LEU A 161 20.99 -3.50 -0.47
C LEU A 161 21.56 -4.75 0.23
N THR A 162 20.69 -5.61 0.75
CA THR A 162 21.11 -6.86 1.39
C THR A 162 21.73 -7.83 0.38
N ARG A 163 21.19 -7.93 -0.83
CA ARG A 163 21.76 -8.79 -1.87
C ARG A 163 23.15 -8.32 -2.31
N MET A 164 23.34 -7.01 -2.41
CA MET A 164 24.65 -6.41 -2.69
C MET A 164 25.66 -6.69 -1.56
N ALA A 165 25.23 -6.62 -0.30
CA ALA A 165 26.13 -6.84 0.85
C ALA A 165 26.39 -8.32 1.16
N ILE A 166 25.41 -9.20 0.95
CA ILE A 166 25.45 -10.62 1.32
C ILE A 166 25.19 -11.48 0.08
N THR A 167 26.28 -12.03 -0.47
CA THR A 167 26.25 -12.87 -1.67
C THR A 167 25.61 -14.26 -1.44
N LYS A 168 25.60 -14.76 -0.19
CA LYS A 168 25.05 -16.08 0.15
C LYS A 168 23.52 -16.11 0.15
N LYS A 169 22.94 -17.00 -0.68
CA LYS A 169 21.47 -17.19 -0.87
C LYS A 169 20.69 -17.53 0.41
N ARG A 170 21.26 -18.34 1.33
CA ARG A 170 20.50 -18.95 2.45
C ARG A 170 20.15 -17.99 3.60
N GLY A 171 20.88 -16.87 3.75
CA GLY A 171 20.67 -15.87 4.81
C GLY A 171 20.10 -14.53 4.34
N GLY A 172 20.07 -14.28 3.02
CA GLY A 172 19.73 -12.97 2.47
C GLY A 172 18.30 -12.50 2.77
N LYS A 173 17.32 -13.40 2.81
CA LYS A 173 15.92 -13.04 3.09
C LYS A 173 15.71 -12.53 4.52
N PHE A 174 16.33 -13.18 5.51
CA PHE A 174 16.24 -12.76 6.92
C PHE A 174 17.03 -11.48 7.17
N ALA A 175 18.23 -11.37 6.59
CA ALA A 175 19.01 -10.15 6.66
C ALA A 175 18.28 -8.94 6.03
N ALA A 176 17.56 -9.14 4.92
CA ALA A 176 16.78 -8.09 4.28
C ALA A 176 15.65 -7.58 5.15
N PHE A 177 15.04 -8.45 5.96
CA PHE A 177 14.03 -8.06 6.93
C PHE A 177 14.64 -7.21 8.07
N ILE A 178 15.81 -7.58 8.59
CA ILE A 178 16.52 -6.78 9.61
C ILE A 178 16.90 -5.40 9.06
N VAL A 179 17.45 -5.37 7.84
CA VAL A 179 17.82 -4.11 7.15
C VAL A 179 16.59 -3.24 6.93
N PHE A 180 15.46 -3.82 6.52
CA PHE A 180 14.20 -3.10 6.36
C PHE A 180 13.72 -2.47 7.68
N ILE A 181 13.79 -3.21 8.80
CA ILE A 181 13.45 -2.67 10.12
C ILE A 181 14.38 -1.51 10.46
N GLY A 182 15.69 -1.68 10.31
CA GLY A 182 16.68 -0.64 10.61
C GLY A 182 16.44 0.63 9.80
N ILE A 183 16.25 0.51 8.48
CA ILE A 183 15.93 1.64 7.60
C ILE A 183 14.62 2.30 8.04
N SER A 184 13.58 1.53 8.32
CA SER A 184 12.27 2.07 8.72
C SER A 184 12.33 2.84 10.05
N ILE A 185 13.13 2.38 11.02
CA ILE A 185 13.36 3.11 12.27
C ILE A 185 14.11 4.42 12.00
N ILE A 186 15.17 4.38 11.19
CA ILE A 186 15.98 5.57 10.87
C ILE A 186 15.13 6.62 10.15
N THR A 187 14.34 6.21 9.16
CA THR A 187 13.48 7.14 8.41
C THR A 187 12.34 7.68 9.27
N GLY A 188 11.81 6.88 10.20
CA GLY A 188 10.84 7.33 11.20
C GLY A 188 11.43 8.39 12.14
N LEU A 189 12.58 8.11 12.75
CA LEU A 189 13.26 9.06 13.64
C LEU A 189 13.63 10.37 12.93
N ALA A 190 14.06 10.28 11.67
CA ALA A 190 14.36 11.46 10.85
C ALA A 190 13.09 12.29 10.58
N ALA A 191 11.97 11.64 10.26
CA ALA A 191 10.69 12.30 10.03
C ALA A 191 10.18 12.99 11.31
N ASP A 192 10.26 12.33 12.46
CA ASP A 192 9.86 12.92 13.75
C ASP A 192 10.75 14.11 14.12
N GLY A 193 12.07 13.99 13.94
CA GLY A 193 13.01 15.10 14.14
C GLY A 193 12.70 16.30 13.24
N LEU A 194 12.36 16.06 11.97
CA LEU A 194 11.92 17.09 11.03
C LEU A 194 10.62 17.76 11.44
N GLN A 195 9.67 17.00 12.00
CA GLN A 195 8.41 17.55 12.50
C GLN A 195 8.63 18.48 13.70
N HIS A 196 9.58 18.18 14.58
CA HIS A 196 9.94 19.07 15.69
C HIS A 196 10.67 20.34 15.25
N LEU A 197 11.54 20.25 14.24
CA LEU A 197 12.25 21.40 13.68
C LEU A 197 11.34 22.31 12.84
N PHE A 198 10.39 21.71 12.12
CA PHE A 198 9.47 22.41 11.22
C PHE A 198 8.00 21.97 11.47
N PRO A 199 7.34 22.52 12.52
CA PRO A 199 5.97 22.16 12.90
C PRO A 199 4.90 22.84 12.02
N GLN A 200 5.12 22.94 10.71
CA GLN A 200 4.15 23.50 9.78
C GLN A 200 3.22 22.41 9.25
N THR A 201 1.93 22.49 9.61
CA THR A 201 0.90 21.54 9.20
C THR A 201 -0.16 22.20 8.32
N VAL A 202 -0.61 21.51 7.29
CA VAL A 202 -1.78 21.88 6.49
C VAL A 202 -2.90 20.91 6.83
N LEU A 203 -4.10 21.44 7.07
CA LEU A 203 -5.28 20.63 7.26
C LEU A 203 -5.98 20.52 5.92
N VAL A 204 -6.07 19.28 5.43
CA VAL A 204 -6.78 18.98 4.20
C VAL A 204 -8.12 18.36 4.55
N ASP A 205 -9.19 19.08 4.23
CA ASP A 205 -10.54 18.54 4.24
C ASP A 205 -10.83 17.89 2.87
N PHE A 206 -10.54 16.58 2.79
CA PHE A 206 -10.80 15.78 1.59
C PHE A 206 -12.30 15.59 1.28
N ILE A 207 -13.20 15.96 2.19
CA ILE A 207 -14.65 15.80 2.03
C ILE A 207 -15.23 17.04 1.32
N ASN A 208 -14.90 18.23 1.82
CA ASN A 208 -15.42 19.49 1.30
C ASN A 208 -14.49 20.16 0.27
N GLY A 209 -13.27 19.66 0.11
CA GLY A 209 -12.28 20.22 -0.83
C GLY A 209 -11.67 21.53 -0.33
N ASN A 210 -11.82 21.85 0.96
CA ASN A 210 -11.30 23.07 1.56
C ASN A 210 -9.88 22.81 2.10
N PHE A 211 -8.97 23.72 1.77
CA PHE A 211 -7.62 23.75 2.33
C PHE A 211 -7.57 24.83 3.40
N SER A 212 -7.24 24.46 4.63
CA SER A 212 -6.95 25.43 5.69
C SER A 212 -5.52 25.24 6.16
N THR A 213 -4.73 26.30 6.08
CA THR A 213 -3.37 26.32 6.59
C THR A 213 -3.42 26.83 8.03
N SER A 214 -2.99 26.00 8.97
CA SER A 214 -2.90 26.39 10.38
C SER A 214 -1.52 26.03 10.90
N ILE A 215 -0.79 27.02 11.40
CA ILE A 215 0.44 26.78 12.16
C ILE A 215 -0.01 26.24 13.53
N ILE A 216 -0.07 24.92 13.66
CA ILE A 216 -0.44 24.28 14.93
C ILE A 216 0.84 24.10 15.73
N ASN A 217 1.08 25.00 16.68
CA ASN A 217 2.02 24.72 17.76
C ASN A 217 1.37 23.63 18.64
N PHE A 218 1.87 22.40 18.54
CA PHE A 218 1.40 21.24 19.31
C PHE A 218 1.73 21.37 20.81
N GLN A 219 1.13 22.35 21.50
CA GLN A 219 1.27 22.51 22.95
C GLN A 219 -0.06 22.53 23.72
N SER A 220 -1.22 22.35 23.07
CA SER A 220 -2.47 22.31 23.83
C SER A 220 -3.59 21.52 23.14
N ASN A 221 -4.06 20.49 23.85
CA ASN A 221 -5.39 19.88 23.85
C ASN A 221 -6.21 19.90 22.54
N THR A 222 -6.25 18.73 21.91
CA THR A 222 -7.45 18.11 21.29
C THR A 222 -8.53 19.07 20.80
N THR A 223 -8.26 19.81 19.73
CA THR A 223 -9.34 20.28 18.86
C THR A 223 -9.62 19.15 17.87
N ILE A 224 -10.86 18.68 17.85
CA ILE A 224 -11.35 17.76 16.82
C ILE A 224 -11.35 18.57 15.52
N MET A 225 -10.26 18.47 14.75
CA MET A 225 -10.09 19.22 13.51
C MET A 225 -10.78 18.47 12.38
N ASN A 226 -11.65 19.18 11.64
CA ASN A 226 -12.22 18.71 10.38
C ASN A 226 -11.12 18.72 9.31
N GLY A 227 -10.29 17.69 9.27
CA GLY A 227 -9.25 17.53 8.26
C GLY A 227 -8.11 16.61 8.71
N VAL A 228 -7.42 16.01 7.75
CA VAL A 228 -6.20 15.24 8.03
C VAL A 228 -5.04 16.22 8.15
N PRO A 229 -4.33 16.27 9.30
CA PRO A 229 -3.15 17.11 9.44
C PRO A 229 -1.99 16.51 8.65
N ILE A 230 -1.50 17.25 7.66
CA ILE A 230 -0.34 16.88 6.85
C ILE A 230 0.79 17.85 7.18
N ASN A 231 1.87 17.35 7.78
CA ASN A 231 3.07 18.16 7.98
C ASN A 231 3.81 18.28 6.64
N ILE A 232 4.08 19.52 6.23
CA ILE A 232 4.67 19.81 4.91
C ILE A 232 6.10 19.26 4.83
N SER A 233 6.88 19.46 5.89
CA SER A 233 8.28 19.04 5.98
C SER A 233 8.42 17.53 5.87
N THR A 234 7.65 16.78 6.66
CA THR A 234 7.67 15.31 6.61
C THR A 234 7.17 14.76 5.28
N SER A 235 6.17 15.39 4.67
CA SER A 235 5.66 14.98 3.35
C SER A 235 6.69 15.17 2.25
N ILE A 236 7.39 16.31 2.24
CA ILE A 236 8.48 16.57 1.27
C ILE A 236 9.61 15.58 1.49
N PHE A 237 10.00 15.33 2.74
CA PHE A 237 11.04 14.36 3.08
C PHE A 237 10.69 12.96 2.58
N GLN A 238 9.49 12.47 2.86
CA GLN A 238 9.01 11.17 2.37
C GLN A 238 8.99 11.09 0.85
N PHE A 239 8.58 12.16 0.16
CA PHE A 239 8.57 12.22 -1.30
C PHE A 239 9.99 12.12 -1.89
N ILE A 240 10.95 12.87 -1.34
CA ILE A 240 12.36 12.80 -1.76
C ILE A 240 12.90 11.39 -1.52
N LEU A 241 12.65 10.84 -0.34
CA LEU A 241 13.14 9.55 0.09
C LEU A 241 12.62 8.41 -0.78
N PHE A 242 11.35 8.48 -1.19
CA PHE A 242 10.75 7.56 -2.17
C PHE A 242 11.56 7.51 -3.48
N TRP A 243 11.85 8.66 -4.08
CA TRP A 243 12.61 8.72 -5.33
C TRP A 243 14.06 8.26 -5.16
N VAL A 244 14.71 8.65 -4.06
CA VAL A 244 16.08 8.22 -3.74
C VAL A 244 16.16 6.70 -3.64
N PHE A 245 15.24 6.07 -2.89
CA PHE A 245 15.20 4.61 -2.77
C PHE A 245 14.89 3.92 -4.08
N LEU A 246 13.98 4.47 -4.90
CA LEU A 246 13.65 3.91 -6.20
C LEU A 246 14.85 3.93 -7.14
N PHE A 247 15.56 5.06 -7.25
CA PHE A 247 16.74 5.17 -8.12
C PHE A 247 17.90 4.32 -7.62
N LEU A 248 18.16 4.28 -6.32
CA LEU A 248 19.17 3.40 -5.72
C LEU A 248 18.86 1.93 -5.99
N THR A 249 17.59 1.52 -5.85
CA THR A 249 17.16 0.16 -6.15
C THR A 249 17.44 -0.19 -7.61
N CYS A 250 17.06 0.69 -8.55
CA CYS A 250 17.34 0.50 -9.97
C CYS A 250 18.85 0.38 -10.25
N TYR A 251 19.65 1.26 -9.65
CA TYR A 251 21.11 1.27 -9.83
C TYR A 251 21.78 0.00 -9.29
N ILE A 252 21.40 -0.44 -8.08
CA ILE A 252 21.96 -1.65 -7.46
C ILE A 252 21.63 -2.87 -8.33
N VAL A 253 20.37 -2.97 -8.76
CA VAL A 253 19.89 -4.09 -9.59
C VAL A 253 20.61 -4.14 -10.95
N GLU A 254 20.93 -3.00 -11.56
CA GLU A 254 21.57 -2.94 -12.88
C GLU A 254 23.09 -3.15 -12.83
N ASN A 255 23.77 -2.59 -11.83
CA ASN A 255 25.24 -2.49 -11.84
C ASN A 255 25.96 -3.31 -10.76
N LYS A 256 25.25 -3.81 -9.74
CA LYS A 256 25.88 -4.37 -8.53
C LYS A 256 25.35 -5.75 -8.13
N VAL A 257 24.25 -6.21 -8.73
CA VAL A 257 23.76 -7.57 -8.51
C VAL A 257 24.42 -8.49 -9.54
N ASP A 258 25.55 -9.08 -9.18
CA ASP A 258 26.08 -10.26 -9.87
C ASP A 258 25.17 -11.45 -9.50
N LEU A 259 24.42 -11.95 -10.49
CA LEU A 259 23.54 -13.10 -10.35
C LEU A 259 24.20 -14.39 -10.81
#